data_AF-G2RFT4-F1
#
_entry.id   AF-G2RFT4-F1
#
_cell.length_a   1.000
_cell.length_b   1.000
_cell.length_c   1.000
_cell.angle_alpha   90.00
_cell.angle_beta   90.00
_cell.angle_gamma   90.00
#
_symmetry.space_group_name_H-M   'P 1'
#
loop_
_entity.id
_entity.type
_entity.pdbx_description
1 polymer ?
#
loop_
_entity_poly.entity_id
_entity_poly.type
_entity_poly.pdbx_seq_one_letter_code
_entity_poly.pdbx_strand_id
1 'polypeptide(L)'
;KRQSKWSPEEDALIIELRGAGMKWDDISKRLPGRSSISCRLHYQNYLERRSDWDEERKDRLARLYERFKPEMWAKVAEEMQVPWRAAEAMHWQLGELDMARRAGVVPFTLSTPSTE
;
A
#
# COMPACT_ATOMS: atom_id res chain seq x y z
N LYS A 1 -32.18 16.43 -2.55
CA LYS A 1 -31.05 17.37 -2.75
C LYS A 1 -29.99 16.63 -3.57
N ARG A 2 -29.67 17.08 -4.79
CA ARG A 2 -28.58 16.47 -5.59
C ARG A 2 -27.28 16.69 -4.83
N GLN A 3 -26.57 15.62 -4.55
CA GLN A 3 -25.29 15.69 -3.88
C GLN A 3 -24.26 16.28 -4.85
N SER A 4 -23.46 17.24 -4.40
CA SER A 4 -22.40 17.83 -5.22
C SER A 4 -21.40 16.76 -5.64
N LYS A 5 -20.78 16.92 -6.81
CA LYS A 5 -19.68 16.07 -7.27
C LYS A 5 -18.55 16.11 -6.23
N TRP A 6 -17.90 14.98 -5.96
CA TRP A 6 -16.74 14.92 -5.07
C TRP A 6 -15.56 15.66 -5.70
N SER A 7 -14.88 16.49 -4.91
CA SER A 7 -13.65 17.16 -5.33
C SER A 7 -12.40 16.35 -4.98
N PRO A 8 -11.27 16.54 -5.69
CA PRO A 8 -10.01 15.89 -5.35
C PRO A 8 -9.52 16.20 -3.92
N GLU A 9 -9.83 17.39 -3.40
CA GLU A 9 -9.47 17.80 -2.04
C GLU A 9 -10.30 17.02 -1.00
N GLU A 10 -11.59 16.80 -1.28
CA GLU A 10 -12.44 15.94 -0.45
C GLU A 10 -11.94 14.48 -0.49
N ASP A 11 -11.54 13.99 -1.67
CA ASP A 11 -10.97 12.64 -1.83
C ASP A 11 -9.71 12.47 -1.00
N ALA A 12 -8.77 13.41 -1.12
CA ALA A 12 -7.50 13.41 -0.39
C ALA A 12 -7.74 13.42 1.12
N LEU A 13 -8.64 14.28 1.60
CA LEU A 13 -8.96 14.38 3.03
C LEU A 13 -9.63 13.10 3.56
N ILE A 14 -10.52 12.47 2.79
CA ILE A 14 -11.11 11.18 3.19
C ILE A 14 -10.03 10.11 3.28
N ILE A 15 -9.12 10.03 2.29
CA ILE A 15 -8.04 9.04 2.26
C ILE A 15 -7.11 9.23 3.46
N GLU A 16 -6.67 10.47 3.71
CA GLU A 16 -5.78 10.80 4.83
C GLU A 16 -6.41 10.43 6.18
N LEU A 17 -7.61 10.94 6.46
CA LEU A 17 -8.26 10.74 7.75
C LEU A 17 -8.63 9.27 7.97
N ARG A 18 -9.03 8.56 6.91
CA ARG A 18 -9.33 7.13 7.02
C ARG A 18 -8.06 6.29 7.20
N GLY A 19 -6.97 6.65 6.52
CA GLY A 19 -5.65 6.06 6.70
C GLY A 19 -5.11 6.24 8.13
N ALA A 20 -5.46 7.35 8.79
CA ALA A 20 -5.18 7.58 10.20
C ALA A 20 -6.13 6.82 11.18
N GLY A 21 -7.03 5.97 10.67
CA GLY A 21 -7.94 5.16 11.48
C GLY A 21 -9.20 5.88 11.98
N MET A 22 -9.51 7.09 11.49
CA MET A 22 -10.64 7.88 11.97
C MET A 22 -12.00 7.25 11.60
N LYS A 23 -13.00 7.41 12.49
CA LYS A 23 -14.37 6.95 12.26
C LYS A 23 -15.09 7.85 11.26
N TRP A 24 -16.01 7.28 10.47
CA TRP A 24 -16.75 8.01 9.43
C TRP A 24 -17.53 9.21 9.95
N ASP A 25 -18.07 9.12 11.17
CA ASP A 25 -18.79 10.23 11.80
C ASP A 25 -17.87 11.44 12.03
N ASP A 26 -16.64 11.20 12.47
CA ASP A 26 -15.65 12.26 12.69
C ASP A 26 -15.06 12.79 11.38
N ILE A 27 -14.92 11.94 10.37
CA ILE A 27 -14.52 12.35 9.00
C ILE A 27 -15.58 13.29 8.42
N SER A 28 -16.87 12.96 8.56
CA SER A 28 -17.96 13.79 8.01
C SER A 28 -18.04 15.19 8.61
N LYS A 29 -17.66 15.35 9.89
CA LYS A 29 -17.57 16.67 10.54
C LYS A 29 -16.52 17.58 9.89
N ARG A 30 -15.52 17.00 9.22
CA ARG A 30 -14.46 17.73 8.50
C ARG A 30 -14.79 18.00 7.04
N LEU A 31 -15.93 17.48 6.55
CA LEU A 31 -16.38 17.62 5.17
C LEU A 31 -17.79 18.24 5.14
N PRO A 32 -17.89 19.58 5.21
CA PRO A 32 -19.18 20.26 5.23
C PRO A 32 -20.03 19.86 4.02
N GLY A 33 -21.27 19.41 4.27
CA GLY A 33 -22.18 18.98 3.22
C GLY A 33 -22.06 17.50 2.81
N ARG A 34 -21.14 16.74 3.43
CA ARG A 34 -21.05 15.28 3.27
C ARG A 34 -21.51 14.58 4.55
N SER A 35 -22.34 13.55 4.42
CA SER A 35 -22.73 12.70 5.55
C SER A 35 -21.72 11.56 5.74
N SER A 36 -21.64 11.01 6.95
CA SER A 36 -20.76 9.86 7.25
C SER A 36 -21.04 8.66 6.35
N ILE A 37 -22.31 8.40 6.06
CA ILE A 37 -22.75 7.37 5.11
C ILE A 37 -22.20 7.65 3.71
N SER A 38 -22.26 8.90 3.25
CA SER A 38 -21.74 9.25 1.93
C SER A 38 -20.23 9.17 1.84
N CYS A 39 -19.49 9.57 2.88
CA CYS A 39 -18.04 9.46 2.91
C CYS A 39 -17.61 7.99 2.82
N ARG A 40 -18.28 7.10 3.57
CA ARG A 40 -18.02 5.65 3.53
C ARG A 40 -18.29 5.07 2.13
N LEU A 41 -19.45 5.38 1.55
CA LEU A 41 -19.82 4.88 0.22
C LEU A 41 -18.88 5.37 -0.87
N HIS A 42 -18.46 6.63 -0.80
CA HIS A 42 -17.51 7.18 -1.76
C HIS A 42 -16.13 6.53 -1.63
N TYR A 43 -15.65 6.38 -0.39
CA TYR A 43 -14.38 5.72 -0.12
C TYR A 43 -14.37 4.28 -0.63
N GLN A 44 -15.36 3.46 -0.27
CA GLN A 44 -15.45 2.06 -0.69
C GLN A 44 -15.61 1.92 -2.21
N ASN A 45 -16.43 2.77 -2.85
CA ASN A 45 -16.76 2.57 -4.25
C ASN A 45 -15.70 3.11 -5.21
N TYR A 46 -14.99 4.18 -4.82
CA TYR A 46 -14.16 4.95 -5.73
C TYR A 46 -12.72 5.18 -5.25
N LEU A 47 -12.49 5.32 -3.94
CA LEU A 47 -11.15 5.67 -3.43
C LEU A 47 -10.33 4.43 -3.06
N GLU A 48 -10.94 3.41 -2.45
CA GLU A 48 -10.31 2.13 -2.14
C GLU A 48 -9.88 1.41 -3.42
N ARG A 49 -10.73 1.43 -4.45
CA ARG A 49 -10.43 0.90 -5.79
C ARG A 49 -9.39 1.70 -6.59
N ARG A 50 -9.06 2.92 -6.14
CA ARG A 50 -8.00 3.76 -6.73
C ARG A 50 -6.65 3.54 -6.09
N SER A 51 -6.54 2.77 -5.00
CA SER A 51 -5.23 2.27 -4.60
C SER A 51 -4.77 1.27 -5.66
N ASP A 52 -3.64 1.53 -6.31
CA ASP A 52 -3.02 0.59 -7.25
C ASP A 52 -2.77 -0.79 -6.61
N TRP A 53 -2.76 -0.85 -5.28
CA TRP A 53 -2.66 -2.04 -4.44
C TRP A 53 -3.84 -2.13 -3.46
N ASP A 54 -5.04 -2.41 -3.97
CA ASP A 54 -6.15 -2.83 -3.11
C ASP A 54 -5.85 -4.15 -2.35
N GLU A 55 -6.69 -4.50 -1.37
CA GLU A 55 -6.50 -5.70 -0.55
C GLU A 55 -6.50 -6.99 -1.38
N GLU A 56 -7.29 -7.07 -2.44
CA GLU A 56 -7.33 -8.26 -3.32
C GLU A 56 -6.00 -8.43 -4.08
N ARG A 57 -5.41 -7.33 -4.57
CA ARG A 57 -4.10 -7.33 -5.23
C ARG A 57 -2.98 -7.68 -4.27
N LYS A 58 -3.01 -7.14 -3.04
CA LYS A 58 -2.05 -7.51 -1.98
C LYS A 58 -2.13 -9.00 -1.64
N ASP A 59 -3.33 -9.51 -1.47
CA ASP A 59 -3.59 -10.92 -1.22
C ASP A 59 -3.11 -11.82 -2.36
N ARG A 60 -3.35 -11.39 -3.61
CA ARG A 60 -2.87 -12.10 -4.79
C ARG A 60 -1.35 -12.12 -4.84
N LEU A 61 -0.68 -11.01 -4.54
CA LEU A 61 0.77 -10.94 -4.44
C LEU A 61 1.30 -11.90 -3.37
N ALA A 62 0.72 -11.90 -2.17
CA ALA A 62 1.14 -12.79 -1.08
C ALA A 62 1.04 -14.27 -1.46
N ARG A 63 -0.08 -14.67 -2.09
CA ARG A 63 -0.26 -16.06 -2.58
C ARG A 63 0.75 -16.45 -3.65
N LEU A 64 1.03 -15.56 -4.59
CA LEU A 64 2.02 -15.80 -5.64
C LEU A 64 3.43 -15.88 -5.06
N TYR A 65 3.78 -14.97 -4.14
CA TYR A 65 5.04 -15.00 -3.43
C TYR A 65 5.23 -16.33 -2.70
N GLU A 66 4.26 -16.78 -1.91
CA GLU A 66 4.36 -18.07 -1.20
C GLU A 66 4.57 -19.26 -2.15
N ARG A 67 3.90 -19.24 -3.31
CA ARG A 67 4.02 -20.28 -4.34
C ARG A 67 5.40 -20.32 -4.99
N PHE A 68 6.00 -19.15 -5.27
CA PHE A 68 7.21 -19.05 -6.10
C PHE A 68 8.49 -18.77 -5.30
N LYS A 69 8.40 -18.37 -4.03
CA LYS A 69 9.57 -17.99 -3.24
C LYS A 69 10.65 -19.07 -3.11
N PRO A 70 10.38 -20.40 -3.05
CA PRO A 70 11.47 -21.38 -3.00
C PRO A 70 12.32 -21.36 -4.26
N GLU A 71 11.70 -21.22 -5.43
CA GLU A 71 12.39 -21.15 -6.72
C GLU A 71 13.10 -19.80 -6.91
N MET A 72 12.44 -18.69 -6.55
CA MET A 72 13.03 -17.35 -6.63
C MET A 72 14.31 -17.23 -5.78
N TRP A 73 14.26 -17.74 -4.55
CA TRP A 73 15.38 -17.66 -3.61
C TRP A 73 16.44 -18.75 -3.83
N ALA A 74 16.14 -19.82 -4.60
CA ALA A 74 17.05 -20.95 -4.80
C ALA A 74 18.44 -20.50 -5.28
N LYS A 75 18.49 -19.61 -6.26
CA LYS A 75 19.76 -19.13 -6.83
C LYS A 75 20.60 -18.35 -5.81
N VAL A 76 19.99 -17.42 -5.09
CA VAL A 76 20.70 -16.63 -4.05
C VAL A 76 21.19 -17.55 -2.93
N ALA A 77 20.36 -18.51 -2.54
CA ALA A 77 20.65 -19.47 -1.48
C ALA A 77 21.81 -20.41 -1.84
N GLU A 78 21.84 -20.91 -3.07
CA GLU A 78 22.90 -21.76 -3.61
C GLU A 78 24.25 -21.03 -3.60
N GLU A 79 24.31 -19.81 -4.13
CA GLU A 79 25.53 -18.99 -4.17
C GLU A 79 26.04 -18.65 -2.75
N MET A 80 25.12 -18.44 -1.80
CA MET A 80 25.46 -18.15 -0.41
C MET A 80 25.73 -19.39 0.44
N GLN A 81 25.52 -20.59 -0.09
CA GLN A 81 25.61 -21.87 0.64
C GLN A 81 24.74 -21.91 1.92
N VAL A 82 23.55 -21.32 1.84
CA VAL A 82 22.57 -21.30 2.95
C VAL A 82 21.21 -21.82 2.47
N PRO A 83 20.35 -22.32 3.37
CA PRO A 83 18.98 -22.63 3.00
C PRO A 83 18.24 -21.39 2.49
N TRP A 84 17.39 -21.52 1.46
CA TRP A 84 16.65 -20.40 0.88
C TRP A 84 15.79 -19.64 1.89
N ARG A 85 15.26 -20.35 2.90
CA ARG A 85 14.51 -19.76 4.01
C ARG A 85 15.34 -18.79 4.85
N ALA A 86 16.64 -19.08 5.01
CA ALA A 86 17.56 -18.22 5.75
C ALA A 86 17.91 -16.96 4.94
N ALA A 87 18.11 -17.09 3.62
CA ALA A 87 18.31 -15.96 2.72
C ALA A 87 17.09 -15.02 2.71
N GLU A 88 15.88 -15.59 2.58
CA GLU A 88 14.62 -14.83 2.66
C GLU A 88 14.47 -14.11 4.02
N ALA A 89 14.67 -14.83 5.13
CA ALA A 89 14.55 -14.25 6.46
C ALA A 89 15.54 -13.08 6.67
N MET A 90 16.78 -13.24 6.22
CA MET A 90 17.78 -12.19 6.31
C MET A 90 17.45 -10.99 5.41
N HIS A 91 16.92 -11.22 4.21
CA HIS A 91 16.42 -10.15 3.35
C HIS A 91 15.34 -9.32 4.06
N TRP A 92 14.38 -9.96 4.71
CA TRP A 92 13.35 -9.27 5.48
C TRP A 92 13.90 -8.52 6.69
N GLN A 93 14.89 -9.09 7.40
CA GLN A 93 15.51 -8.44 8.55
C GLN A 93 16.30 -7.20 8.16
N LEU A 94 17.00 -7.22 7.02
CA LEU A 94 17.72 -6.06 6.51
C LEU A 94 16.75 -5.00 5.97
N GLY A 95 15.64 -5.42 5.34
CA GLY A 95 14.70 -4.51 4.70
C GLY A 95 15.32 -3.76 3.52
N GLU A 96 14.51 -2.95 2.84
CA GLU A 96 14.89 -2.33 1.57
C GLU A 96 16.13 -1.42 1.69
N LEU A 97 16.13 -0.50 2.67
CA LEU A 97 17.16 0.52 2.81
C LEU A 97 18.55 -0.09 3.06
N ASP A 98 18.61 -1.06 3.97
CA ASP A 98 19.87 -1.67 4.38
C ASP A 98 20.38 -2.66 3.32
N MET A 99 19.47 -3.36 2.62
CA MET A 99 19.82 -4.13 1.42
C MET A 99 20.43 -3.25 0.33
N ALA A 100 19.79 -2.12 0.02
CA ALA A 100 20.24 -1.19 -1.02
C ALA A 100 21.59 -0.56 -0.66
N ARG A 101 21.75 -0.09 0.58
CA ARG A 101 23.02 0.46 1.11
C ARG A 101 24.18 -0.53 0.98
N ARG A 102 23.96 -1.81 1.33
CA ARG A 102 24.98 -2.86 1.25
C ARG A 102 25.34 -3.23 -0.19
N ALA A 103 24.36 -3.19 -1.10
CA ALA A 103 24.58 -3.41 -2.52
C ALA A 103 25.13 -2.19 -3.27
N GLY A 104 25.21 -1.02 -2.62
CA GLY A 104 25.65 0.23 -3.25
C GLY A 104 24.66 0.79 -4.25
N VAL A 105 23.37 0.48 -4.10
CA VAL A 105 22.29 0.94 -5.00
C VAL A 105 21.33 1.87 -4.27
N VAL A 106 20.58 2.68 -5.03
CA VAL A 106 19.52 3.53 -4.48
C VAL A 106 18.23 2.71 -4.35
N PRO A 107 17.55 2.71 -3.18
CA PRO A 107 16.24 2.08 -2.99
C PRO A 107 15.22 2.51 -4.03
N PHE A 108 14.30 1.61 -4.38
CA PHE A 108 13.23 1.97 -5.31
C PHE A 108 12.13 2.70 -4.53
N THR A 109 12.00 4.01 -4.75
CA THR A 109 10.87 4.76 -4.22
C THR A 109 9.67 4.63 -5.15
N LEU A 110 8.52 4.18 -4.64
CA LEU A 110 7.23 4.39 -5.28
C LEU A 110 6.94 5.90 -5.23
N SER A 111 7.55 6.66 -6.13
CA SER A 111 7.33 8.09 -6.26
C SER A 111 5.89 8.29 -6.71
N THR A 112 5.00 8.71 -5.81
CA THR A 112 3.83 9.49 -6.23
C THR A 112 4.39 10.71 -6.96
N PRO A 113 4.02 10.97 -8.22
CA PRO A 113 4.44 12.19 -8.89
C PRO A 113 3.84 13.36 -8.10
N SER A 114 4.68 14.03 -7.33
CA SER A 114 4.40 15.37 -6.82
C SER A 114 4.14 16.23 -8.05
N THR A 115 2.89 16.58 -8.24
CA THR A 115 2.48 17.49 -9.31
C THR A 115 2.79 18.90 -8.80
N GLU A 116 3.84 19.53 -9.35
CA GLU A 116 3.99 20.99 -9.35
C GLU A 116 2.90 21.65 -10.20
#